data_AF-N0DLV0-F1
#
_entry.id   AF-N0DLV0-F1
#
_cell.length_a   1.000
_cell.length_b   1.000
_cell.length_c   1.000
_cell.angle_alpha   90.00
_cell.angle_beta   90.00
_cell.angle_gamma   90.00
#
_symmetry.space_group_name_H-M   'P 1'
#
loop_
_entity.id
_entity.type
_entity.pdbx_description
1 polymer ?
#
loop_
_entity_poly.entity_id
_entity_poly.type
_entity_poly.pdbx_seq_one_letter_code
_entity_poly.pdbx_strand_id
1 'polypeptide(L)'
;MRIPFAYLKTFQGPATGVIVERERLDKFGRPLLGATVKPKLGLSGKNYGRVVYEGLRGGLDFLKDDENINSQPFMRWKERFLYCMEGVNRSAAATGEVKGSYLNVTASTIEQMYERAEYAEDIGSVIVMIDLVIGYTAIQTMAIWARKAQMILHLHRAGNSTYARQKNHGINFRVICKWMRMSGVDHIHAGTVVGKLKVIL
;
A
#
# COMPACT_ATOMS: atom_id res chain seq x y z
N MET A 1 -6.25 9.16 -22.41
CA MET A 1 -7.48 9.91 -22.05
C MET A 1 -7.12 11.32 -21.60
N ARG A 2 -7.82 12.33 -22.14
CA ARG A 2 -7.83 13.71 -21.61
C ARG A 2 -9.03 13.81 -20.68
N ILE A 3 -8.81 14.20 -19.44
CA ILE A 3 -9.87 14.30 -18.43
C ILE A 3 -10.04 15.80 -18.14
N PRO A 4 -11.23 16.38 -18.40
CA PRO A 4 -11.42 17.83 -18.29
C PRO A 4 -11.38 18.28 -16.84
N PHE A 5 -10.94 19.53 -16.63
CA PHE A 5 -10.79 20.10 -15.29
C PHE A 5 -12.08 20.06 -14.47
N ALA A 6 -13.22 20.38 -15.09
CA ALA A 6 -14.53 20.34 -14.43
C ALA A 6 -14.85 18.94 -13.87
N TYR A 7 -14.50 17.87 -14.60
CA TYR A 7 -14.67 16.50 -14.11
C TYR A 7 -13.64 16.14 -13.03
N LEU A 8 -12.37 16.56 -13.18
CA LEU A 8 -11.35 16.31 -12.16
C LEU A 8 -11.72 16.91 -10.81
N LYS A 9 -12.40 18.06 -10.78
CA LYS A 9 -12.83 18.73 -9.56
C LYS A 9 -13.93 18.01 -8.78
N THR A 10 -14.61 17.02 -9.38
CA THR A 10 -15.57 16.17 -8.66
C THR A 10 -14.88 15.04 -7.89
N PHE A 11 -13.58 14.84 -8.07
CA PHE A 11 -12.82 13.78 -7.44
C PHE A 11 -11.96 14.32 -6.30
N GLN A 12 -11.77 13.44 -5.32
CA GLN A 12 -11.01 13.70 -4.13
C GLN A 12 -9.51 13.94 -4.42
N GLY A 13 -8.93 13.21 -5.37
CA GLY A 13 -7.46 13.10 -5.51
C GLY A 13 -6.83 12.25 -4.39
N PRO A 14 -5.49 12.11 -4.36
CA PRO A 14 -4.78 11.34 -3.34
C PRO A 14 -5.22 11.70 -1.91
N ALA A 15 -5.32 10.71 -1.03
CA ALA A 15 -5.71 10.91 0.37
C ALA A 15 -4.73 11.84 1.10
N THR A 16 -3.43 11.61 0.90
CA THR A 16 -2.30 12.33 1.49
C THR A 16 -1.48 13.06 0.43
N GLY A 17 -1.08 12.34 -0.62
CA GLY A 17 -0.18 12.84 -1.66
C GLY A 17 1.28 13.00 -1.21
N VAL A 18 2.17 13.21 -2.19
CA VAL A 18 3.63 13.15 -2.00
C VAL A 18 4.17 14.15 -0.98
N ILE A 19 3.63 15.37 -0.95
CA ILE A 19 4.15 16.44 -0.10
C ILE A 19 3.90 16.12 1.37
N VAL A 20 2.63 15.91 1.72
CA VAL A 20 2.22 15.63 3.11
C VAL A 20 2.75 14.29 3.59
N GLU A 21 2.90 13.29 2.70
CA GLU A 21 3.56 12.03 3.07
C GLU A 21 4.99 12.28 3.56
N ARG A 22 5.78 13.08 2.83
CA ARG A 22 7.16 13.38 3.22
C ARG A 22 7.24 14.16 4.52
N GLU A 23 6.32 15.10 4.72
CA GLU A 23 6.19 15.85 5.97
C GLU A 23 5.86 14.95 7.16
N ARG A 24 4.91 14.02 7.00
CA ARG A 24 4.55 13.04 8.05
C ARG A 24 5.68 12.09 8.42
N LEU A 25 6.53 11.76 7.44
CA LEU A 25 7.65 10.83 7.63
C LEU A 25 8.96 11.52 8.03
N ASP A 26 9.02 12.86 7.95
CA ASP A 26 10.23 13.67 8.04
C ASP A 26 11.38 13.18 7.13
N LYS A 27 11.03 12.88 5.86
CA LYS A 27 11.96 12.27 4.89
C LYS A 27 12.04 13.04 3.59
N PHE A 28 13.16 13.75 3.41
CA PHE A 28 13.40 14.65 2.28
C PHE A 28 14.71 14.32 1.56
N GLY A 29 14.88 14.86 0.34
CA GLY A 29 16.13 14.76 -0.43
C GLY A 29 16.47 13.38 -1.02
N ARG A 30 15.73 12.32 -0.66
CA ARG A 30 15.94 10.96 -1.19
C ARG A 30 14.64 10.21 -1.53
N PRO A 31 14.71 9.16 -2.37
CA PRO A 31 13.65 8.17 -2.49
C PRO A 31 13.39 7.45 -1.16
N LEU A 32 12.14 7.04 -0.96
CA LEU A 32 11.76 6.15 0.14
C LEU A 32 12.12 4.71 -0.24
N LEU A 33 12.71 3.97 0.69
CA LEU A 33 13.16 2.60 0.52
C LEU A 33 12.16 1.63 1.15
N GLY A 34 11.76 0.61 0.40
CA GLY A 34 10.80 -0.38 0.87
C GLY A 34 11.14 -1.80 0.41
N ALA A 35 10.72 -2.80 1.19
CA ALA A 35 10.85 -4.21 0.81
C ALA A 35 9.57 -5.00 1.09
N THR A 36 9.24 -5.94 0.21
CA THR A 36 8.19 -6.94 0.47
C THR A 36 8.76 -8.07 1.30
N VAL A 37 8.09 -8.44 2.40
CA VAL A 37 8.47 -9.61 3.20
C VAL A 37 8.46 -10.87 2.34
N LYS A 38 9.43 -11.76 2.58
CA LYS A 38 9.58 -13.04 1.89
C LYS A 38 9.75 -14.21 2.87
N PRO A 39 9.36 -15.45 2.51
CA PRO A 39 8.69 -15.85 1.26
C PRO A 39 7.29 -15.24 1.13
N LYS A 40 6.69 -15.31 -0.08
CA LYS A 40 5.37 -14.71 -0.35
C LYS A 40 4.31 -15.13 0.67
N LEU A 41 4.21 -16.44 0.91
CA LEU A 41 3.22 -17.08 1.78
C LEU A 41 3.94 -18.05 2.73
N GLY A 42 3.30 -18.39 3.84
CA GLY A 42 3.73 -19.46 4.75
C GLY A 42 4.46 -19.03 6.01
N LEU A 43 4.81 -17.74 6.17
CA LEU A 43 5.28 -17.22 7.46
C LEU A 43 4.12 -17.06 8.45
N SER A 44 4.37 -17.37 9.73
CA SER A 44 3.47 -17.02 10.84
C SER A 44 3.56 -15.53 11.19
N GLY A 45 2.56 -15.00 11.90
CA GLY A 45 2.52 -13.58 12.31
C GLY A 45 3.78 -13.13 13.05
N LYS A 46 4.25 -13.95 14.00
CA LYS A 46 5.48 -13.68 14.77
C LYS A 46 6.72 -13.58 13.89
N ASN A 47 6.90 -14.51 12.97
CA ASN A 47 8.05 -14.48 12.06
C ASN A 47 7.93 -13.33 11.04
N TYR A 48 6.71 -12.97 10.64
CA TYR A 48 6.47 -11.78 9.82
C TYR A 48 6.95 -10.51 10.51
N GLY A 49 6.55 -10.30 11.77
CA GLY A 49 6.98 -9.18 12.60
C GLY A 49 8.50 -9.13 12.80
N ARG A 50 9.15 -10.30 12.95
CA ARG A 50 10.62 -10.38 13.01
C ARG A 50 11.28 -9.85 11.74
N VAL A 51 10.81 -10.25 10.56
CA VAL A 51 11.36 -9.77 9.28
C VAL A 51 11.14 -8.26 9.13
N VAL A 52 9.96 -7.76 9.52
CA VAL A 52 9.64 -6.32 9.56
C VAL A 52 10.63 -5.56 10.43
N TYR A 53 10.84 -6.03 11.66
CA TYR A 53 11.80 -5.40 12.58
C TYR A 53 13.22 -5.34 12.01
N GLU A 54 13.77 -6.48 11.54
CA GLU A 54 15.15 -6.53 11.04
C GLU A 54 15.33 -5.64 9.80
N GLY A 55 14.38 -5.65 8.87
CA GLY A 55 14.46 -4.84 7.66
C GLY A 55 14.38 -3.33 7.95
N LEU A 56 13.47 -2.91 8.83
CA LEU A 56 13.33 -1.49 9.20
C LEU A 56 14.53 -0.98 10.01
N ARG A 57 14.99 -1.77 10.99
CA ARG A 57 16.19 -1.45 11.77
C ARG A 57 17.43 -1.37 10.88
N GLY A 58 17.50 -2.19 9.84
CA GLY A 58 18.58 -2.17 8.84
C GLY A 58 18.61 -0.95 7.92
N GLY A 59 17.64 -0.02 8.03
CA GLY A 59 17.64 1.25 7.30
C GLY A 59 16.55 1.40 6.24
N LEU A 60 15.66 0.41 6.07
CA LEU A 60 14.47 0.61 5.24
C LEU A 60 13.50 1.59 5.90
N ASP A 61 12.78 2.36 5.08
CA ASP A 61 11.68 3.22 5.58
C ASP A 61 10.43 2.38 5.82
N PHE A 62 10.22 1.41 4.94
CA PHE A 62 9.04 0.57 4.93
C PHE A 62 9.34 -0.90 4.69
N LEU A 63 8.52 -1.77 5.27
CA LEU A 63 8.23 -3.08 4.69
C LEU A 63 6.80 -3.09 4.15
N LYS A 64 6.41 -4.20 3.52
CA LYS A 64 5.03 -4.41 3.10
C LYS A 64 4.65 -5.87 3.12
N ASP A 65 3.36 -6.09 3.36
CA ASP A 65 2.70 -7.34 3.04
C ASP A 65 2.87 -7.67 1.54
N ASP A 66 2.94 -8.95 1.18
CA ASP A 66 2.81 -9.36 -0.22
C ASP A 66 1.35 -9.20 -0.69
N GLU A 67 1.11 -9.02 -2.00
CA GLU A 67 -0.25 -8.77 -2.52
C GLU A 67 -1.24 -9.92 -2.25
N ASN A 68 -0.71 -11.11 -1.98
CA ASN A 68 -1.50 -12.29 -1.67
C ASN A 68 -1.46 -12.67 -0.18
N ILE A 69 -0.89 -11.83 0.69
CA ILE A 69 -1.00 -11.95 2.15
C ILE A 69 -2.24 -11.17 2.59
N ASN A 70 -3.27 -11.89 3.01
CA ASN A 70 -4.55 -11.31 3.45
C ASN A 70 -4.84 -11.86 4.85
N SER A 71 -5.56 -12.98 4.93
CA SER A 71 -5.78 -13.74 6.16
C SER A 71 -5.93 -15.23 5.81
N GLN A 72 -4.86 -15.99 6.00
CA GLN A 72 -4.78 -17.40 5.62
C GLN A 72 -4.71 -18.30 6.86
N PRO A 73 -4.93 -19.63 6.72
CA PRO A 73 -4.80 -20.56 7.84
C PRO A 73 -3.44 -20.50 8.55
N PHE A 74 -2.35 -20.24 7.80
CA PHE A 74 -1.00 -20.16 8.39
C PHE A 74 -0.71 -18.85 9.12
N MET A 75 -1.53 -17.80 8.91
CA MET A 75 -1.37 -16.49 9.52
C MET A 75 -2.66 -15.66 9.38
N ARG A 76 -3.39 -15.49 10.48
CA ARG A 76 -4.54 -14.60 10.53
C ARG A 76 -4.07 -13.15 10.59
N TRP A 77 -4.85 -12.26 9.98
CA TRP A 77 -4.43 -10.86 9.76
C TRP A 77 -4.18 -10.10 11.07
N LYS A 78 -5.01 -10.32 12.10
CA LYS A 78 -4.91 -9.60 13.38
C LYS A 78 -3.60 -9.92 14.12
N GLU A 79 -3.17 -11.18 14.10
CA GLU A 79 -1.86 -11.60 14.62
C GLU A 79 -0.71 -10.92 13.87
N ARG A 80 -0.79 -10.90 12.53
CA ARG A 80 0.23 -10.23 11.70
C ARG A 80 0.34 -8.76 12.04
N PHE A 81 -0.78 -8.05 12.15
CA PHE A 81 -0.80 -6.61 12.40
C PHE A 81 -0.13 -6.28 13.73
N LEU A 82 -0.45 -7.01 14.80
CA LEU A 82 0.16 -6.81 16.13
C LEU A 82 1.68 -7.03 16.12
N TYR A 83 2.15 -8.17 15.58
CA TYR A 83 3.60 -8.45 15.52
C TYR A 83 4.35 -7.50 14.57
N CYS A 84 3.72 -7.06 13.48
CA CYS A 84 4.28 -6.03 12.61
C CYS A 84 4.44 -4.71 13.34
N MET A 85 3.42 -4.26 14.08
CA MET A 85 3.49 -3.00 14.82
C MET A 85 4.47 -3.05 15.99
N GLU A 86 4.64 -4.19 16.65
CA GLU A 86 5.74 -4.39 17.60
C GLU A 86 7.09 -4.17 16.89
N GLY A 87 7.29 -4.79 15.72
CA GLY A 87 8.52 -4.62 14.93
C GLY A 87 8.77 -3.19 14.46
N VAL A 88 7.72 -2.50 13.98
CA VAL A 88 7.76 -1.09 13.57
C VAL A 88 8.19 -0.22 14.75
N ASN A 89 7.48 -0.29 15.89
CA ASN A 89 7.78 0.55 17.05
C ASN A 89 9.17 0.28 17.64
N ARG A 90 9.60 -0.98 17.70
CA ARG A 90 10.96 -1.32 18.12
C ARG A 90 12.02 -0.77 17.18
N SER A 91 11.78 -0.80 15.87
CA SER A 91 12.72 -0.25 14.88
C SER A 91 12.77 1.29 14.91
N ALA A 92 11.63 1.94 15.11
CA ALA A 92 11.55 3.40 15.27
C ALA A 92 12.31 3.84 16.53
N ALA A 93 12.07 3.19 17.68
CA ALA A 93 12.81 3.47 18.91
C ALA A 93 14.32 3.24 18.79
N ALA A 94 14.75 2.24 18.00
CA ALA A 94 16.16 1.94 17.80
C ALA A 94 16.89 2.89 16.83
N THR A 95 16.15 3.59 15.96
CA THR A 95 16.73 4.40 14.87
C THR A 95 16.45 5.90 15.01
N GLY A 96 15.43 6.28 15.79
CA GLY A 96 14.94 7.66 15.87
C GLY A 96 14.16 8.11 14.63
N GLU A 97 13.87 7.22 13.68
CA GLU A 97 13.15 7.53 12.45
C GLU A 97 11.69 7.06 12.51
N VAL A 98 10.80 7.76 11.80
CA VAL A 98 9.47 7.23 11.49
C VAL A 98 9.60 6.02 10.58
N LYS A 99 8.98 4.90 10.96
CA LYS A 99 8.98 3.63 10.22
C LYS A 99 7.54 3.15 9.98
N GLY A 100 7.35 2.24 9.02
CA GLY A 100 6.05 1.61 8.81
C GLY A 100 6.14 0.27 8.09
N SER A 101 5.02 -0.44 8.05
CA SER A 101 4.84 -1.58 7.17
C SER A 101 3.47 -1.50 6.53
N TYR A 102 3.36 -1.71 5.21
CA TYR A 102 2.07 -1.59 4.54
C TYR A 102 1.20 -2.80 4.91
N LEU A 103 0.31 -2.61 5.87
CA LEU A 103 -0.61 -3.64 6.35
C LEU A 103 -1.70 -3.87 5.29
N ASN A 104 -1.80 -5.09 4.75
CA ASN A 104 -2.74 -5.39 3.68
C ASN A 104 -4.16 -5.57 4.21
N VAL A 105 -5.02 -4.60 3.89
CA VAL A 105 -6.43 -4.59 4.28
C VAL A 105 -7.35 -5.18 3.22
N THR A 106 -6.83 -5.63 2.07
CA THR A 106 -7.59 -6.33 1.03
C THR A 106 -8.37 -7.52 1.61
N ALA A 107 -9.69 -7.53 1.45
CA ALA A 107 -10.59 -8.58 1.90
C ALA A 107 -11.69 -8.85 0.86
N SER A 108 -12.53 -9.85 1.10
CA SER A 108 -13.59 -10.24 0.15
C SER A 108 -14.80 -9.33 0.17
N THR A 109 -15.08 -8.65 1.29
CA THR A 109 -16.19 -7.71 1.42
C THR A 109 -15.68 -6.37 1.96
N ILE A 110 -16.43 -5.30 1.72
CA ILE A 110 -16.04 -3.97 2.17
C ILE A 110 -16.07 -3.85 3.71
N GLU A 111 -16.97 -4.57 4.38
CA GLU A 111 -17.09 -4.61 5.84
C GLU A 111 -15.81 -5.20 6.46
N GLN A 112 -15.28 -6.28 5.88
CA GLN A 112 -14.02 -6.85 6.34
C GLN A 112 -12.81 -5.97 6.01
N MET A 113 -12.88 -5.19 4.94
CA MET A 113 -11.84 -4.21 4.63
C MET A 113 -11.83 -3.08 5.67
N TYR A 114 -13.00 -2.56 6.02
CA TYR A 114 -13.16 -1.57 7.09
C TYR A 114 -12.66 -2.11 8.42
N GLU A 115 -13.07 -3.31 8.83
CA GLU A 115 -12.61 -3.93 10.09
C GLU A 115 -11.07 -3.97 10.18
N ARG A 116 -10.39 -4.32 9.08
CA ARG A 116 -8.93 -4.35 9.05
C ARG A 116 -8.32 -2.95 9.05
N ALA A 117 -8.92 -2.02 8.31
CA ALA A 117 -8.42 -0.66 8.18
C ALA A 117 -8.55 0.11 9.49
N GLU A 118 -9.72 0.02 10.15
CA GLU A 118 -9.97 0.59 11.48
C GLU A 118 -9.03 -0.04 12.52
N TYR A 119 -8.84 -1.37 12.49
CA TYR A 119 -7.87 -1.99 13.40
C TYR A 119 -6.43 -1.51 13.14
N ALA A 120 -6.04 -1.23 11.89
CA ALA A 120 -4.72 -0.67 11.58
C ALA A 120 -4.57 0.78 12.07
N GLU A 121 -5.63 1.56 12.02
CA GLU A 121 -5.72 2.91 12.61
C GLU A 121 -5.62 2.85 14.14
N ASP A 122 -6.40 1.99 14.79
CA ASP A 122 -6.43 1.82 16.26
C ASP A 122 -5.05 1.47 16.85
N ILE A 123 -4.26 0.67 16.13
CA ILE A 123 -2.91 0.28 16.55
C ILE A 123 -1.81 1.26 16.09
N GLY A 124 -2.19 2.39 15.49
CA GLY A 124 -1.28 3.49 15.14
C GLY A 124 -0.41 3.24 13.90
N SER A 125 -0.86 2.44 12.93
CA SER A 125 -0.13 2.32 11.66
C SER A 125 -0.14 3.65 10.90
N VAL A 126 0.97 3.98 10.23
CA VAL A 126 1.06 5.17 9.37
C VAL A 126 0.58 4.92 7.94
N ILE A 127 0.46 3.64 7.55
CA ILE A 127 0.20 3.23 6.18
C ILE A 127 -0.51 1.88 6.11
N VAL A 128 -1.45 1.75 5.16
CA VAL A 128 -2.07 0.48 4.77
C VAL A 128 -1.91 0.26 3.27
N MET A 129 -2.11 -0.98 2.82
CA MET A 129 -2.18 -1.29 1.39
C MET A 129 -3.46 -2.00 0.99
N ILE A 130 -3.82 -1.78 -0.28
CA ILE A 130 -4.91 -2.43 -1.00
C ILE A 130 -4.43 -2.96 -2.34
N ASP A 131 -5.13 -3.95 -2.87
CA ASP A 131 -4.84 -4.55 -4.17
C ASP A 131 -5.86 -4.12 -5.22
N LEU A 132 -5.42 -3.83 -6.44
CA LEU A 132 -6.28 -3.40 -7.55
C LEU A 132 -7.45 -4.37 -7.85
N VAL A 133 -7.30 -5.65 -7.50
CA VAL A 133 -8.34 -6.68 -7.70
C VAL A 133 -9.61 -6.46 -6.87
N ILE A 134 -9.60 -5.60 -5.84
CA ILE A 134 -10.82 -5.25 -5.10
C ILE A 134 -11.82 -4.41 -5.92
N GLY A 135 -11.36 -3.83 -7.04
CA GLY A 135 -12.19 -3.03 -7.93
C GLY A 135 -12.34 -1.57 -7.52
N TYR A 136 -12.76 -0.73 -8.48
CA TYR A 136 -12.71 0.74 -8.34
C TYR A 136 -13.62 1.30 -7.25
N THR A 137 -14.80 0.71 -7.05
CA THR A 137 -15.72 1.12 -5.99
C THR A 137 -15.07 1.00 -4.62
N ALA A 138 -14.50 -0.17 -4.29
CA ALA A 138 -13.82 -0.38 -3.02
C ALA A 138 -12.57 0.51 -2.89
N ILE A 139 -11.80 0.73 -3.98
CA ILE A 139 -10.65 1.64 -3.96
C ILE A 139 -11.06 3.07 -3.60
N GLN A 140 -12.14 3.60 -4.21
CA GLN A 140 -12.63 4.94 -3.88
C GLN A 140 -13.13 5.02 -2.44
N THR A 141 -13.85 4.00 -1.98
CA THR A 141 -14.29 3.89 -0.58
C THR A 141 -13.11 3.94 0.38
N MET A 142 -12.06 3.14 0.13
CA MET A 142 -10.86 3.12 0.97
C MET A 142 -10.05 4.42 0.88
N ALA A 143 -10.02 5.10 -0.26
CA ALA A 143 -9.35 6.40 -0.39
C ALA A 143 -10.07 7.52 0.38
N ILE A 144 -11.41 7.50 0.42
CA ILE A 144 -12.21 8.41 1.24
C ILE A 144 -12.00 8.11 2.72
N TRP A 145 -11.97 6.82 3.11
CA TRP A 145 -11.65 6.42 4.47
C TRP A 145 -10.23 6.87 4.87
N ALA A 146 -9.23 6.60 4.05
CA ALA A 146 -7.83 6.92 4.32
C ALA A 146 -7.62 8.43 4.56
N ARG A 147 -8.30 9.29 3.80
CA ARG A 147 -8.34 10.74 4.02
C ARG A 147 -8.83 11.10 5.42
N LYS A 148 -9.95 10.49 5.85
CA LYS A 148 -10.61 10.78 7.15
C LYS A 148 -9.78 10.26 8.32
N ALA A 149 -9.26 9.04 8.20
CA ALA A 149 -8.40 8.36 9.17
C ALA A 149 -6.95 8.88 9.17
N GLN A 150 -6.63 9.88 8.33
CA GLN A 150 -5.27 10.38 8.14
C GLN A 150 -4.24 9.29 7.79
N MET A 151 -4.66 8.24 7.08
CA MET A 151 -3.86 7.07 6.71
C MET A 151 -3.24 7.23 5.32
N ILE A 152 -1.97 6.84 5.14
CA ILE A 152 -1.37 6.74 3.81
C ILE A 152 -1.89 5.47 3.11
N LEU A 153 -2.34 5.61 1.85
CA LEU A 153 -2.95 4.50 1.10
C LEU A 153 -2.08 4.02 -0.06
N HIS A 154 -1.47 2.84 0.10
CA HIS A 154 -0.68 2.19 -0.93
C HIS A 154 -1.53 1.28 -1.84
N LEU A 155 -1.43 1.45 -3.17
CA LEU A 155 -2.06 0.55 -4.14
C LEU A 155 -1.06 -0.39 -4.81
N HIS A 156 -1.25 -1.68 -4.57
CA HIS A 156 -0.62 -2.72 -5.36
C HIS A 156 -1.44 -3.03 -6.62
N ARG A 157 -0.79 -3.07 -7.79
CA ARG A 157 -1.47 -3.22 -9.11
C ARG A 157 -1.78 -4.67 -9.52
N ALA A 158 -2.15 -5.52 -8.57
CA ALA A 158 -2.43 -6.94 -8.84
C ALA A 158 -3.45 -7.08 -9.98
N GLY A 159 -3.20 -7.97 -10.94
CA GLY A 159 -4.07 -8.17 -12.11
C GLY A 159 -3.90 -7.16 -13.25
N ASN A 160 -3.25 -6.00 -13.07
CA ASN A 160 -3.15 -4.97 -14.14
C ASN A 160 -2.61 -5.49 -15.48
N SER A 161 -1.61 -6.38 -15.43
CA SER A 161 -0.93 -6.87 -16.65
C SER A 161 -1.82 -7.78 -17.51
N THR A 162 -2.99 -8.23 -17.04
CA THR A 162 -3.90 -9.05 -17.85
C THR A 162 -4.46 -8.26 -19.04
N TYR A 163 -4.65 -6.94 -18.88
CA TYR A 163 -5.16 -6.05 -19.94
C TYR A 163 -4.21 -4.90 -20.29
N ALA A 164 -3.12 -4.68 -19.55
CA ALA A 164 -2.19 -3.59 -19.84
C ALA A 164 -0.94 -4.02 -20.63
N ARG A 165 -0.72 -5.33 -20.81
CA ARG A 165 0.55 -5.86 -21.34
C ARG A 165 0.69 -5.79 -22.86
N GLN A 166 -0.38 -6.07 -23.59
CA GLN A 166 -0.35 -6.19 -25.04
C GLN A 166 -0.54 -4.84 -25.71
N LYS A 167 0.19 -4.58 -26.81
CA LYS A 167 0.12 -3.30 -27.53
C LYS A 167 -1.13 -3.20 -28.41
N ASN A 168 -1.58 -4.33 -28.95
CA ASN A 168 -2.69 -4.41 -29.90
C ASN A 168 -4.08 -4.43 -29.24
N HIS A 169 -4.18 -4.73 -27.94
CA HIS A 169 -5.46 -4.83 -27.26
C HIS A 169 -5.33 -4.55 -25.75
N GLY A 170 -6.34 -3.90 -25.18
CA GLY A 170 -6.47 -3.64 -23.75
C GLY A 170 -6.35 -2.17 -23.37
N ILE A 171 -5.91 -1.89 -22.15
CA ILE A 171 -5.83 -0.55 -21.57
C ILE A 171 -4.40 -0.28 -21.15
N ASN A 172 -3.72 0.65 -21.84
CA ASN A 172 -2.38 1.03 -21.42
C ASN A 172 -2.39 1.58 -19.98
N PHE A 173 -1.42 1.15 -19.18
CA PHE A 173 -1.33 1.47 -17.76
C PHE A 173 -1.36 2.98 -17.45
N ARG A 174 -0.91 3.86 -18.36
CA ARG A 174 -1.02 5.31 -18.17
C ARG A 174 -2.45 5.80 -17.99
N VAL A 175 -3.43 5.08 -18.51
CA VAL A 175 -4.86 5.36 -18.29
C VAL A 175 -5.26 4.96 -16.87
N ILE A 176 -4.84 3.76 -16.42
CA ILE A 176 -5.05 3.28 -15.05
C ILE A 176 -4.42 4.25 -14.03
N CYS A 177 -3.21 4.77 -14.29
CA CYS A 177 -2.58 5.78 -13.43
C CYS A 177 -3.44 7.03 -13.26
N LYS A 178 -4.10 7.51 -14.33
CA LYS A 178 -5.01 8.67 -14.23
C LYS A 178 -6.22 8.34 -13.37
N TRP A 179 -6.83 7.18 -13.58
CA TRP A 179 -7.98 6.74 -12.80
C TRP A 179 -7.63 6.58 -11.33
N MET A 180 -6.51 5.93 -11.00
CA MET A 180 -6.11 5.73 -9.60
C MET A 180 -5.72 7.04 -8.90
N ARG A 181 -5.11 7.99 -9.63
CA ARG A 181 -4.87 9.34 -9.09
C ARG A 181 -6.18 10.09 -8.80
N MET A 182 -7.21 9.89 -9.63
CA MET A 182 -8.54 10.45 -9.37
C MET A 182 -9.24 9.74 -8.21
N SER A 183 -9.18 8.40 -8.16
CA SER A 183 -9.77 7.58 -7.09
C SER A 183 -9.17 7.89 -5.72
N GLY A 184 -7.88 8.22 -5.67
CA GLY A 184 -7.27 8.87 -4.51
C GLY A 184 -6.27 8.04 -3.71
N VAL A 185 -5.57 7.11 -4.36
CA VAL A 185 -4.45 6.38 -3.72
C VAL A 185 -3.19 7.25 -3.67
N ASP A 186 -2.36 7.04 -2.65
CA ASP A 186 -1.13 7.80 -2.44
C ASP A 186 0.06 7.19 -3.18
N HIS A 187 0.18 5.85 -3.14
CA HIS A 187 1.17 5.12 -3.93
C HIS A 187 0.49 4.26 -4.98
N ILE A 188 1.19 4.07 -6.11
CA ILE A 188 0.87 3.04 -7.08
C ILE A 188 2.17 2.44 -7.65
N HIS A 189 2.23 1.13 -7.76
CA HIS A 189 3.36 0.45 -8.42
C HIS A 189 3.48 0.89 -9.89
N ALA A 190 4.58 1.57 -10.26
CA ALA A 190 4.77 2.12 -11.61
C ALA A 190 5.73 1.32 -12.52
N GLY A 191 6.42 0.30 -11.99
CA GLY A 191 7.46 -0.43 -12.70
C GLY A 191 8.86 0.15 -12.46
N THR A 192 9.89 -0.64 -12.75
CA THR A 192 11.28 -0.32 -12.33
C THR A 192 12.27 -0.17 -13.48
N VAL A 193 11.83 -0.36 -14.73
CA VAL A 193 12.67 -0.38 -15.94
C VAL A 193 13.65 -1.54 -16.01
N VAL A 194 14.53 -1.67 -15.02
CA VAL A 194 15.62 -2.66 -14.97
C VAL A 194 15.29 -3.89 -14.13
N GLY A 195 14.07 -3.99 -13.59
CA GLY A 195 13.64 -5.13 -12.78
C GLY A 195 13.04 -6.27 -13.60
N LYS A 196 12.67 -7.35 -12.91
CA LYS A 196 12.12 -8.57 -13.51
C LYS A 196 10.76 -8.43 -14.21
N LEU A 197 10.04 -7.31 -13.98
CA LEU A 197 8.72 -7.07 -14.58
C LEU A 197 8.84 -6.06 -15.71
N LYS A 198 8.16 -6.32 -16.83
CA LYS A 198 8.14 -5.43 -18.00
C LYS A 198 7.63 -4.04 -17.63
N VAL A 199 8.25 -3.00 -18.23
CA VAL A 199 7.72 -1.64 -18.21
C VAL A 199 6.47 -1.56 -19.07
N ILE A 200 5.38 -1.11 -18.44
CA ILE A 200 4.11 -0.86 -19.09
C ILE A 200 3.81 0.62 -18.88
N LEU A 201 4.44 1.50 -19.67
CA LEU A 201 4.20 2.95 -19.66
C LEU A 201 3.63 3.41 -21.01
#